data_AF-A0A7C7UEZ6-F1
#
_entry.id   AF-A0A7C7UEZ6-F1
#
_cell.length_a   1.000
_cell.length_b   1.000
_cell.length_c   1.000
_cell.angle_alpha   90.00
_cell.angle_beta   90.00
_cell.angle_gamma   90.00
#
_symmetry.space_group_name_H-M   'P 1'
#
loop_
_entity.id
_entity.type
_entity.pdbx_description
1 polymer ?
#
loop_
_entity_poly.entity_id
_entity_poly.type
_entity_poly.pdbx_seq_one_letter_code
_entity_poly.pdbx_strand_id
1 'polypeptide(L)'
;MKFSQLAIGQDFLFQGQRYTKASPLVASQAGTGASRLFPRYAVIEPAPATPDLPRSPEDPAVRRDELGPALERFQAECLAALDSLAGQVDRETLAGVRERITRASADFLNQIPAGDRVPFPRP
;
A
#
# COMPACT_ATOMS: atom_id res chain seq x y z
N MET A 1 15.23 -23.23 10.43
CA MET A 1 15.89 -22.07 11.10
C MET A 1 14.89 -21.34 11.99
N LYS A 2 15.32 -20.37 12.83
CA LYS A 2 14.40 -19.57 13.66
C LYS A 2 13.99 -18.28 12.95
N PHE A 3 12.76 -17.81 13.18
CA PHE A 3 12.26 -16.54 12.61
C PHE A 3 13.16 -15.34 12.97
N SER A 4 13.77 -15.32 14.16
CA SER A 4 14.70 -14.25 14.55
C SER A 4 15.97 -14.18 13.68
N GLN A 5 16.35 -15.28 13.02
CA GLN A 5 17.57 -15.38 12.21
C GLN A 5 17.36 -14.96 10.74
N LEU A 6 16.11 -14.80 10.30
CA LEU A 6 15.79 -14.25 8.98
C LEU A 6 16.13 -12.76 8.91
N ALA A 7 16.65 -12.32 7.77
CA ALA A 7 16.67 -10.90 7.44
C ALA A 7 15.23 -10.39 7.17
N ILE A 8 14.98 -9.11 7.43
CA ILE A 8 13.75 -8.45 6.95
C ILE A 8 13.80 -8.46 5.42
N GLY A 9 12.66 -8.76 4.78
CA GLY A 9 12.55 -8.96 3.34
C GLY A 9 12.92 -10.37 2.86
N GLN A 10 13.35 -11.27 3.76
CA GLN A 10 13.68 -12.64 3.38
C GLN A 10 12.43 -13.55 3.40
N ASP A 11 12.31 -14.36 2.36
CA ASP A 11 11.25 -15.35 2.21
C ASP A 11 11.52 -16.63 3.00
N PHE A 12 10.45 -17.23 3.51
CA PHE A 12 10.47 -18.52 4.20
C PHE A 12 9.17 -19.28 4.00
N LEU A 13 9.22 -20.57 4.28
CA LEU A 13 8.07 -21.46 4.28
C LEU A 13 7.65 -21.75 5.72
N PHE A 14 6.34 -21.68 5.94
CA PHE A 14 5.70 -22.03 7.20
C PHE A 14 4.38 -22.73 6.91
N GLN A 15 4.24 -23.97 7.37
CA GLN A 15 3.07 -24.82 7.12
C GLN A 15 2.73 -24.95 5.62
N GLY A 16 3.74 -25.02 4.76
CA GLY A 16 3.56 -25.10 3.30
C GLY A 16 3.12 -23.80 2.63
N GLN A 17 2.92 -22.70 3.38
CA GLN A 17 2.73 -21.36 2.81
C GLN A 17 4.02 -20.56 2.83
N ARG A 18 4.18 -19.72 1.79
CA ARG A 18 5.31 -18.79 1.67
C ARG A 18 4.99 -17.47 2.34
N TYR A 19 5.94 -16.99 3.13
CA TYR A 19 5.86 -15.75 3.87
C TYR A 19 7.14 -14.94 3.68
N THR A 20 7.03 -13.62 3.75
CA THR A 20 8.16 -12.69 3.71
C THR A 20 8.24 -11.98 5.05
N LYS A 21 9.41 -11.95 5.67
CA LYS A 21 9.59 -11.28 6.97
C LYS A 21 9.47 -9.76 6.80
N ALA A 22 8.37 -9.18 7.29
CA ALA A 22 8.10 -7.74 7.19
C ALA A 22 8.69 -6.95 8.37
N SER A 23 8.82 -7.57 9.55
CA SER A 23 9.33 -6.96 10.77
C SER A 23 9.89 -8.02 11.72
N PRO A 24 10.54 -7.65 12.84
CA PRO A 24 11.13 -8.62 13.78
C PRO A 24 10.15 -9.66 14.35
N LEU A 25 8.84 -9.39 14.28
CA LEU A 25 7.76 -10.25 14.76
C LEU A 25 6.65 -10.48 13.71
N VAL A 26 6.70 -9.84 12.54
CA VAL A 26 5.61 -9.87 11.56
C VAL A 26 6.14 -10.39 10.23
N ALA A 27 5.36 -11.25 9.59
CA ALA A 27 5.59 -11.65 8.20
C ALA A 27 4.33 -11.43 7.37
N SER A 28 4.50 -11.10 6.10
CA SER A 28 3.43 -10.99 5.12
C SER A 28 3.30 -12.29 4.34
N GLN A 29 2.08 -12.77 4.14
CA GLN A 29 1.82 -13.96 3.34
C GLN A 29 1.93 -13.65 1.84
N ALA A 30 2.71 -14.45 1.11
CA ALA A 30 2.80 -14.34 -0.33
C ALA A 30 1.44 -14.70 -0.98
N GLY A 31 0.92 -13.81 -1.82
CA GLY A 31 -0.34 -13.97 -2.56
C GLY A 31 -1.56 -13.29 -1.96
N THR A 32 -1.63 -13.10 -0.63
CA THR A 32 -2.76 -12.40 0.04
C THR A 32 -2.35 -11.09 0.71
N GLY A 33 -1.06 -10.88 0.96
CA GLY A 33 -0.57 -9.71 1.71
C GLY A 33 -0.96 -9.72 3.20
N ALA A 34 -1.59 -10.80 3.68
CA ALA A 34 -2.05 -10.89 5.06
C ALA A 34 -0.85 -10.90 6.03
N SER A 35 -0.87 -9.97 6.98
CA SER A 35 0.15 -9.89 8.04
C SER A 35 -0.11 -10.93 9.12
N ARG A 36 0.92 -11.70 9.46
CA ARG A 36 0.88 -12.74 10.50
C ARG A 36 1.99 -12.51 11.51
N LEU A 37 1.65 -12.63 12.79
CA LEU A 37 2.61 -12.57 13.89
C LEU A 37 3.35 -13.90 14.02
N PHE A 38 4.68 -13.81 14.10
CA PHE A 38 5.59 -14.93 14.30
C PHE A 38 6.38 -14.72 15.59
N PRO A 39 6.29 -15.64 16.57
CA PRO A 39 7.17 -15.64 17.73
C PRO A 39 8.63 -15.71 17.29
N ARG A 40 9.55 -15.04 18.00
CA ARG A 40 10.99 -15.05 17.68
C ARG A 40 11.58 -16.46 17.59
N TYR A 41 11.03 -17.38 18.39
CA TYR A 41 11.46 -18.78 18.46
C TYR A 41 10.77 -19.70 17.44
N ALA A 42 9.86 -19.19 16.61
CA ALA A 42 9.16 -20.00 15.61
C ALA A 42 10.17 -20.66 14.67
N VAL A 43 10.00 -21.97 14.49
CA VAL A 43 10.80 -22.76 13.54
C VAL A 43 10.15 -22.63 12.17
N ILE A 44 10.97 -22.28 11.20
CA ILE A 44 10.58 -22.03 9.81
C ILE A 44 11.55 -22.71 8.87
N GLU A 45 11.07 -22.99 7.67
CA GLU A 45 11.85 -23.60 6.60
C GLU A 45 12.38 -22.50 5.68
N PRO A 46 13.69 -22.48 5.36
CA PRO A 46 14.20 -21.57 4.34
C PRO A 46 13.56 -21.92 3.00
N ALA A 47 12.97 -20.93 2.33
CA ALA A 47 12.58 -21.14 0.95
C ALA A 47 13.88 -21.32 0.13
N PRO A 48 13.95 -22.32 -0.77
CA PRO A 48 15.07 -22.41 -1.71
C PRO A 48 15.18 -21.08 -2.46
N ALA A 49 16.41 -20.63 -2.70
CA ALA A 49 16.68 -19.43 -3.48
C ALA A 49 16.13 -19.66 -4.89
N THR A 50 14.86 -19.29 -5.10
CA THR A 50 14.29 -19.19 -6.42
C THR A 50 15.14 -18.18 -7.19
N PRO A 51 15.62 -18.51 -8.41
CA PRO A 51 16.24 -17.50 -9.28
C PRO A 51 15.25 -16.35 -9.35
N ASP A 52 15.79 -15.15 -9.12
CA ASP A 52 15.15 -13.83 -9.05
C ASP A 52 13.87 -13.76 -9.91
N LEU A 53 12.78 -14.35 -9.41
CA LEU A 53 11.45 -14.00 -9.88
C LEU A 53 11.35 -12.57 -9.42
N PRO A 54 11.13 -11.61 -10.34
CA PRO A 54 11.12 -10.20 -9.99
C PRO A 54 10.31 -10.10 -8.73
N ARG A 55 10.97 -9.70 -7.63
CA ARG A 55 10.30 -9.30 -6.40
C ARG A 55 9.12 -8.51 -6.91
N SER A 56 7.88 -8.91 -6.58
CA SER A 56 6.78 -7.99 -6.79
C SER A 56 7.28 -6.74 -6.08
N PRO A 57 7.60 -5.66 -6.83
CA PRO A 57 8.34 -4.55 -6.28
C PRO A 57 7.54 -4.15 -5.06
N GLU A 58 8.25 -3.98 -3.94
CA GLU A 58 7.76 -3.34 -2.73
C GLU A 58 6.49 -2.58 -3.05
N ASP A 59 5.33 -3.06 -2.54
CA ASP A 59 3.99 -2.46 -2.70
C ASP A 59 4.11 -1.09 -3.34
N PRO A 60 3.94 -0.96 -4.67
CA PRO A 60 4.58 0.08 -5.47
C PRO A 60 4.30 1.37 -4.77
N ALA A 61 5.28 1.89 -4.03
CA ALA A 61 5.07 3.03 -3.16
C ALA A 61 4.60 4.10 -4.12
N VAL A 62 3.28 4.39 -4.09
CA VAL A 62 2.61 5.06 -5.20
C VAL A 62 3.44 6.29 -5.45
N ARG A 63 4.11 6.32 -6.61
CA ARG A 63 5.06 7.40 -6.86
C ARG A 63 4.25 8.67 -6.73
N ARG A 64 4.78 9.66 -6.04
CA ARG A 64 4.05 10.90 -5.78
C ARG A 64 3.48 11.49 -7.09
N ASP A 65 4.23 11.35 -8.17
CA ASP A 65 3.87 11.78 -9.52
C ASP A 65 2.66 11.00 -10.10
N GLU A 66 2.41 9.77 -9.65
CA GLU A 66 1.28 8.92 -10.05
C GLU A 66 0.05 9.11 -9.14
N LEU A 67 0.24 9.60 -7.92
CA LEU A 67 -0.82 9.77 -6.93
C LEU A 67 -1.82 10.86 -7.32
N GLY A 68 -1.34 11.98 -7.89
CA GLY A 68 -2.21 13.06 -8.39
C GLY A 68 -3.19 12.54 -9.45
N PRO A 69 -2.71 11.99 -10.58
CA PRO A 69 -3.56 11.43 -11.62
C PRO A 69 -4.48 10.30 -11.14
N ALA A 70 -4.01 9.45 -10.22
CA ALA A 70 -4.84 8.38 -9.64
C ALA A 70 -5.98 8.95 -8.78
N LEU A 71 -5.69 9.98 -7.97
CA LEU A 71 -6.70 10.65 -7.15
C LEU A 71 -7.70 11.43 -7.99
N GLU A 72 -7.26 12.08 -9.07
CA GLU A 72 -8.14 12.78 -10.02
C GLU A 72 -9.14 11.80 -10.67
N ARG A 73 -8.66 10.61 -11.10
CA ARG A 73 -9.53 9.56 -11.64
C ARG A 73 -10.55 9.08 -10.60
N PHE A 74 -10.10 8.81 -9.38
CA PHE A 74 -10.98 8.41 -8.28
C PHE A 74 -12.05 9.48 -7.98
N GLN A 75 -11.66 10.75 -7.95
CA GLN A 75 -12.58 11.87 -7.76
C GLN A 75 -13.62 11.94 -8.89
N ALA A 76 -13.19 11.77 -10.14
CA ALA A 76 -14.09 11.77 -11.29
C ALA A 76 -15.15 10.66 -11.19
N GLU A 77 -14.75 9.45 -10.78
CA GLU A 77 -15.68 8.34 -10.58
C GLU A 77 -16.69 8.63 -9.45
N CYS A 78 -16.23 9.20 -8.33
CA CYS A 78 -17.12 9.60 -7.23
C CYS A 78 -18.15 10.65 -7.68
N LEU A 79 -17.72 11.64 -8.46
CA LEU A 79 -18.61 12.68 -8.98
C LEU A 79 -19.63 12.09 -9.97
N ALA A 80 -19.20 11.17 -10.85
CA ALA A 80 -20.09 10.49 -11.78
C ALA A 80 -21.12 9.62 -11.06
N ALA A 81 -20.72 8.92 -9.99
CA ALA A 81 -21.64 8.18 -9.13
C ALA A 81 -22.67 9.09 -8.46
N LEU A 82 -22.27 10.29 -8.02
CA LEU A 82 -23.21 11.29 -7.49
C LEU A 82 -24.15 11.85 -8.54
N ASP A 83 -23.69 12.05 -9.77
CA ASP A 83 -24.57 12.44 -10.89
C ASP A 83 -25.61 11.36 -11.20
N SER A 84 -25.28 10.08 -11.04
CA SER A 84 -26.25 8.99 -11.20
C SER A 84 -27.37 9.01 -10.16
N LEU A 85 -27.13 9.66 -9.01
CA LEU A 85 -28.11 9.88 -7.93
C LEU A 85 -28.85 11.22 -8.11
N ALA A 86 -28.53 12.01 -9.13
CA ALA A 86 -29.19 13.27 -9.41
C ALA A 86 -30.68 13.03 -9.72
N GLY A 87 -31.55 13.65 -8.92
CA GLY A 87 -33.01 13.46 -8.99
C GLY A 87 -33.59 12.54 -7.91
N GLN A 88 -32.75 11.81 -7.16
CA GLN A 88 -33.16 11.06 -5.97
C GLN A 88 -32.84 11.80 -4.66
N VAL A 89 -31.94 12.78 -4.73
CA VAL A 89 -31.47 13.58 -3.61
C VAL A 89 -31.61 15.06 -3.97
N ASP A 90 -31.87 15.90 -2.96
CA ASP A 90 -31.96 17.36 -3.11
C ASP A 90 -30.67 17.96 -3.70
N ARG A 91 -30.84 18.96 -4.58
CA ARG A 91 -29.71 19.62 -5.26
C ARG A 91 -28.73 20.26 -4.29
N GLU A 92 -29.22 20.80 -3.18
CA GLU A 92 -28.38 21.42 -2.16
C GLU A 92 -27.48 20.38 -1.47
N THR A 93 -28.04 19.21 -1.14
CA THR A 93 -27.28 18.10 -0.57
C THR A 93 -26.24 17.57 -1.56
N LEU A 94 -26.59 17.41 -2.83
CA LEU A 94 -25.65 16.99 -3.88
C LEU A 94 -24.52 18.01 -4.07
N ALA A 95 -24.82 19.31 -4.07
CA ALA A 95 -23.81 20.36 -4.15
C ALA A 95 -22.86 20.33 -2.94
N GLY A 96 -23.40 20.17 -1.73
CA GLY A 96 -22.61 20.07 -0.50
C GLY A 96 -21.68 18.85 -0.47
N VAL A 97 -22.14 17.69 -0.96
CA VAL A 97 -21.30 16.49 -1.05
C VAL A 97 -20.17 16.68 -2.09
N ARG A 98 -20.47 17.28 -3.24
CA ARG A 98 -19.45 17.58 -4.27
C ARG A 98 -18.37 18.52 -3.77
N GLU A 99 -18.74 19.58 -3.06
CA GLU A 99 -17.79 20.52 -2.48
C GLU A 99 -16.91 19.85 -1.43
N ARG A 100 -17.49 18.99 -0.58
CA ARG A 100 -16.74 18.22 0.42
C ARG A 100 -15.73 17.27 -0.21
N ILE A 101 -16.08 16.56 -1.29
CA ILE A 101 -15.15 15.67 -2.01
C ILE A 101 -13.99 16.49 -2.59
N THR A 102 -14.31 17.60 -3.26
CA THR A 102 -13.29 18.47 -3.88
C THR A 102 -12.32 19.03 -2.85
N ARG A 103 -12.85 19.50 -1.71
CA ARG A 103 -12.04 20.00 -0.60
C ARG A 103 -11.16 18.91 0.00
N ALA A 104 -11.71 17.72 0.24
CA ALA A 104 -10.95 16.60 0.79
C ALA A 104 -9.80 16.17 -0.13
N SER A 105 -10.00 16.16 -1.46
CA SER A 105 -8.94 15.89 -2.43
C SER A 105 -7.82 16.93 -2.36
N ALA A 106 -8.17 18.22 -2.29
CA ALA A 106 -7.20 19.30 -2.19
C ALA A 106 -6.40 19.25 -0.86
N ASP A 107 -7.09 19.02 0.26
CA ASP A 107 -6.46 18.87 1.57
C ASP A 107 -5.54 17.65 1.62
N PHE A 108 -5.93 16.54 0.97
CA PHE A 108 -5.10 15.35 0.86
C PHE A 108 -3.80 15.64 0.10
N LEU A 109 -3.87 16.33 -1.05
CA LEU A 109 -2.69 16.69 -1.81
C LEU A 109 -1.76 17.66 -1.05
N ASN A 110 -2.32 18.59 -0.28
CA ASN A 110 -1.57 19.54 0.55
C ASN A 110 -0.86 18.87 1.74
N GLN A 111 -1.39 17.76 2.26
CA GLN A 111 -0.82 17.02 3.38
C GLN A 111 0.35 16.11 3.00
N ILE A 112 0.62 15.92 1.70
CA ILE A 112 1.75 15.12 1.24
C ILE A 112 2.99 16.04 1.23
N PRO A 113 3.92 15.93 2.20
CA PRO A 113 5.10 16.79 2.25
C PRO A 113 5.93 16.62 0.99
N ALA A 114 6.32 17.71 0.30
CA ALA A 114 7.25 17.69 -0.83
C ALA A 114 8.43 16.79 -0.47
N GLY A 115 8.59 15.67 -1.19
CA GLY A 115 9.59 14.66 -0.86
C GLY A 115 10.95 15.32 -0.72
N ASP A 116 11.49 15.30 0.49
CA ASP A 116 12.80 15.81 0.81
C ASP A 116 13.78 15.12 -0.15
N ARG A 117 14.44 15.92 -1.00
CA ARG A 117 15.50 15.44 -1.87
C ARG A 117 16.63 15.04 -0.95
N VAL A 118 16.67 13.78 -0.54
CA VAL A 118 17.83 13.21 0.14
C VAL A 118 19.05 13.50 -0.74
N PRO A 119 20.03 14.31 -0.29
CA PRO A 119 21.20 14.58 -1.08
C PRO A 119 22.02 13.29 -1.13
N PHE A 120 22.16 12.71 -2.32
CA PHE A 120 23.13 11.66 -2.58
C PHE A 120 24.53 12.16 -2.16
N PRO A 121 25.27 11.45 -1.28
CA PRO A 121 26.68 11.73 -1.11
C PRO A 121 27.40 11.32 -2.39
N ARG A 122 28.12 12.27 -3.00
CA ARG A 122 29.03 12.01 -4.13
C ARG A 122 30.27 11.24 -3.63
N PRO A 123 30.90 10.44 -4.52
CA PRO A 123 32.00 9.52 -4.18
C PRO A 123 33.26 10.22 -3.67
#